data_AF-A0A2V8R9Z3-F1
#
_entry.id   AF-A0A2V8R9Z3-F1
#
_cell.length_a   1.000
_cell.length_b   1.000
_cell.length_c   1.000
_cell.angle_alpha   90.00
_cell.angle_beta   90.00
_cell.angle_gamma   90.00
#
_symmetry.space_group_name_H-M   'P 1'
#
loop_
_entity.id
_entity.type
_entity.pdbx_description
1 polymer ?
#
loop_
_entity_poly.entity_id
_entity_poly.type
_entity_poly.pdbx_seq_one_letter_code
_entity_poly.pdbx_strand_id
1 'polypeptide(L)'
;MHPAEQQTDDALVAAIAAGDEVAFEQLFERYRRHVARVASRFFAQREQMEEIIQDSFTKAYFALGTYHGTHAASFKAWLTQIAVNSCYDQLRRTRRRPEQALDSSDNESHQFAIQLRAMDPASDVERI
;
A
#
# COMPACT_ATOMS: atom_id res chain seq x y z
N MET A 1 4.89 33.60 -3.06
CA MET A 1 4.54 32.19 -2.77
C MET A 1 4.07 31.60 -4.07
N HIS A 2 4.94 30.89 -4.81
CA HIS A 2 4.55 30.30 -6.08
C HIS A 2 3.52 29.20 -5.79
N PRO A 3 2.38 29.16 -6.49
CA PRO A 3 1.49 28.01 -6.44
C PRO A 3 2.29 26.85 -7.02
N ALA A 4 2.91 26.05 -6.14
CA ALA A 4 3.72 24.92 -6.56
C ALA A 4 2.77 23.95 -7.26
N GLU A 5 2.90 23.86 -8.59
CA GLU A 5 2.27 22.83 -9.39
C GLU A 5 2.62 21.49 -8.74
N GLN A 6 1.65 20.86 -8.08
CA GLN A 6 1.85 19.55 -7.47
C GLN A 6 2.20 18.59 -8.60
N GLN A 7 3.44 18.10 -8.63
CA GLN A 7 3.87 17.11 -9.62
C GLN A 7 2.90 15.93 -9.62
N THR A 8 2.55 15.44 -10.81
CA THR A 8 1.73 14.24 -10.96
C THR A 8 2.45 13.05 -10.34
N ASP A 9 1.69 12.01 -9.99
CA ASP A 9 2.31 10.79 -9.43
C ASP A 9 3.29 10.17 -10.43
N ASP A 10 2.97 10.19 -11.73
CA ASP A 10 3.84 9.68 -12.78
C ASP A 10 5.16 10.47 -12.87
N ALA A 11 5.13 11.79 -12.68
CA ALA A 11 6.33 12.62 -12.65
C ALA A 11 7.20 12.30 -11.44
N LEU A 12 6.59 12.14 -10.26
CA LEU A 12 7.30 11.73 -9.04
C LEU A 12 7.92 10.34 -9.20
N VAL A 13 7.17 9.38 -9.75
CA VAL A 13 7.65 8.02 -10.05
C VAL A 13 8.86 8.06 -10.99
N ALA A 14 8.79 8.84 -12.06
CA ALA A 14 9.90 8.97 -13.02
C ALA A 14 11.15 9.58 -12.36
N ALA A 15 10.96 10.59 -11.51
CA ALA A 15 12.07 11.20 -10.76
C ALA A 15 12.70 10.21 -9.77
N ILE A 16 11.89 9.42 -9.05
CA ILE A 16 12.39 8.38 -8.14
C ILE A 16 13.18 7.32 -8.90
N ALA A 17 12.70 6.88 -10.07
CA ALA A 17 13.42 5.94 -10.93
C ALA A 17 14.77 6.50 -11.42
N ALA A 18 14.89 7.82 -11.53
CA ALA A 18 16.14 8.52 -11.83
C ALA A 18 17.04 8.76 -10.60
N GLY A 19 16.63 8.33 -9.40
CA GLY A 19 17.39 8.47 -8.16
C GLY A 19 17.06 9.72 -7.33
N ASP A 20 15.96 10.42 -7.60
CA ASP A 20 15.52 11.56 -6.80
C ASP A 20 14.85 11.11 -5.48
N GLU A 21 15.60 11.17 -4.39
CA GLU A 21 15.12 10.85 -3.05
C GLU A 21 14.05 11.86 -2.54
N VAL A 22 14.12 13.12 -2.97
CA VAL A 22 13.15 14.17 -2.58
C VAL A 22 11.79 13.90 -3.22
N ALA A 23 11.77 13.35 -4.43
CA ALA A 23 10.54 12.89 -5.07
C ALA A 23 9.88 11.75 -4.28
N PHE A 24 10.67 10.84 -3.69
CA PHE A 24 10.13 9.77 -2.83
C PHE A 24 9.51 10.32 -1.54
N GLU A 25 10.16 11.29 -0.89
CA GLU A 25 9.60 11.95 0.31
C GLU A 25 8.25 12.63 0.02
N GLN A 26 8.13 13.30 -1.13
CA GLN A 26 6.87 13.90 -1.56
C GLN A 26 5.78 12.85 -1.80
N LEU A 27 6.13 11.74 -2.44
CA LEU A 27 5.21 10.62 -2.67
C LEU A 27 4.78 9.98 -1.34
N PHE A 28 5.72 9.82 -0.41
CA PHE A 28 5.46 9.30 0.93
C PHE A 28 4.47 10.19 1.68
N GLU A 29 4.73 11.50 1.78
CA GLU A 29 3.84 12.43 2.50
C GLU A 29 2.44 12.47 1.89
N ARG A 30 2.36 12.41 0.55
CA ARG A 30 1.08 12.37 -0.19
C ARG A 30 0.25 11.13 0.17
N TYR A 31 0.89 9.97 0.30
CA TYR A 31 0.19 8.69 0.40
C TYR A 31 0.20 8.03 1.79
N ARG A 32 0.99 8.51 2.76
CA ARG A 32 1.06 7.92 4.10
C ARG A 32 -0.29 7.78 4.78
N ARG A 33 -1.16 8.79 4.65
CA ARG A 33 -2.51 8.78 5.24
C ARG A 33 -3.43 7.77 4.57
N HIS A 34 -3.24 7.54 3.27
CA HIS A 34 -3.99 6.53 2.53
C HIS A 34 -3.59 5.12 2.99
N VAL A 35 -2.29 4.83 3.07
CA VAL A 35 -1.77 3.55 3.57
C VAL A 35 -2.19 3.31 5.02
N ALA A 36 -2.13 4.35 5.88
CA ALA A 36 -2.61 4.27 7.25
C ALA A 36 -4.10 3.86 7.33
N ARG A 37 -4.94 4.43 6.47
CA ARG A 37 -6.38 4.09 6.39
C ARG A 37 -6.63 2.67 5.89
N VAL A 38 -5.78 2.16 5.00
CA VAL A 38 -5.83 0.75 4.59
C VAL A 38 -5.45 -0.14 5.78
N ALA A 39 -4.33 0.15 6.44
CA ALA A 39 -3.82 -0.60 7.58
C ALA A 39 -4.80 -0.62 8.76
N SER A 40 -5.53 0.48 9.01
CA SER A 40 -6.51 0.57 10.09
C SER A 40 -7.72 -0.36 9.93
N ARG A 41 -7.93 -0.94 8.74
CA ARG A 41 -8.94 -1.99 8.51
C ARG A 41 -8.49 -3.36 9.03
N PHE A 42 -7.19 -3.53 9.29
CA PHE A 42 -6.58 -4.80 9.73
C PHE A 42 -6.06 -4.73 11.16
N PHE A 43 -5.61 -3.56 11.61
CA PHE A 43 -4.96 -3.38 12.91
C PHE A 43 -5.60 -2.24 13.70
N ALA A 44 -5.74 -2.43 15.01
CA ALA A 44 -6.23 -1.39 15.92
C ALA A 44 -5.09 -0.60 16.59
N GLN A 45 -3.92 -1.21 16.74
CA GLN A 45 -2.76 -0.57 17.37
C GLN A 45 -2.02 0.31 16.37
N ARG A 46 -1.65 1.52 16.81
CA ARG A 46 -0.97 2.50 15.96
C ARG A 46 0.40 2.00 15.51
N GLU A 47 1.10 1.31 16.41
CA GLU A 47 2.44 0.77 16.19
C GLU A 47 2.44 -0.24 15.03
N GLN A 48 1.40 -1.09 14.96
CA GLN A 48 1.23 -2.04 13.86
C GLN A 48 0.92 -1.33 12.54
N MET A 49 0.11 -0.26 12.58
CA MET A 49 -0.17 0.54 11.37
C MET A 49 1.09 1.24 10.85
N GLU A 50 1.93 1.77 11.75
CA GLU A 50 3.21 2.41 11.40
C GLU A 50 4.18 1.41 10.76
N GLU A 51 4.24 0.18 11.27
CA GLU A 51 5.02 -0.91 10.66
C GLU A 51 4.54 -1.23 9.24
N ILE A 52 3.22 -1.31 9.01
CA ILE A 52 2.66 -1.51 7.67
C ILE A 52 2.98 -0.35 6.74
N ILE A 53 2.88 0.89 7.21
CA ILE A 53 3.24 2.07 6.41
C ILE A 53 4.69 1.93 5.95
N GLN A 54 5.62 1.70 6.88
CA GLN A 54 7.03 1.56 6.54
C GLN A 54 7.28 0.42 5.55
N ASP A 55 6.79 -0.80 5.84
CA ASP A 55 6.98 -1.97 4.97
C ASP A 55 6.40 -1.75 3.58
N SER A 56 5.22 -1.11 3.48
CA SER A 56 4.58 -0.80 2.20
C SER A 56 5.42 0.15 1.36
N PHE A 57 5.94 1.22 1.97
CA PHE A 57 6.75 2.21 1.25
C PHE A 57 8.14 1.67 0.91
N THR A 58 8.73 0.82 1.76
CA THR A 58 9.98 0.11 1.42
C THR A 58 9.78 -0.81 0.21
N LYS A 59 8.72 -1.62 0.22
CA LYS A 59 8.38 -2.48 -0.93
C LYS A 59 8.08 -1.66 -2.20
N ALA A 60 7.34 -0.56 -2.05
CA ALA A 60 7.06 0.35 -3.15
C ALA A 60 8.35 0.93 -3.74
N TYR A 61 9.28 1.41 -2.91
CA TYR A 61 10.57 1.95 -3.36
C TYR A 61 11.33 0.97 -4.25
N PHE A 62 11.44 -0.29 -3.84
CA PHE A 62 12.14 -1.31 -4.65
C PHE A 62 11.36 -1.75 -5.89
N ALA A 63 10.03 -1.68 -5.86
CA ALA A 63 9.18 -2.03 -6.99
C ALA A 63 8.96 -0.87 -7.98
N LEU A 64 9.26 0.37 -7.60
CA LEU A 64 9.10 1.55 -8.45
C LEU A 64 9.98 1.49 -9.71
N GLY A 65 11.17 0.91 -9.62
CA GLY A 65 12.05 0.71 -10.78
C GLY A 65 11.47 -0.22 -11.86
N THR A 66 10.46 -1.02 -11.52
CA THR A 66 9.73 -1.89 -12.48
C THR A 66 8.28 -1.43 -12.67
N TYR A 67 7.87 -0.34 -12.03
CA TYR A 67 6.58 0.27 -12.25
C TYR A 67 6.61 1.04 -13.57
N HIS A 68 6.04 0.44 -14.61
CA HIS A 68 6.07 1.02 -15.95
C HIS A 68 4.95 2.04 -16.21
N GLY A 69 4.15 2.41 -15.20
CA GLY A 69 3.00 3.33 -15.36
C GLY A 69 1.96 2.87 -16.39
N THR A 70 2.10 1.63 -16.89
CA THR A 70 1.38 1.14 -18.04
C THR A 70 0.22 0.27 -17.59
N HIS A 71 -0.97 0.77 -17.93
CA HIS A 71 -2.28 0.10 -17.95
C HIS A 71 -3.17 0.24 -16.70
N ALA A 72 -4.25 0.99 -16.90
CA ALA A 72 -5.55 0.97 -16.20
C ALA A 72 -5.64 1.29 -14.69
N ALA A 73 -4.55 1.22 -13.91
CA ALA A 73 -4.59 1.45 -12.46
C ALA A 73 -3.71 2.63 -12.03
N SER A 74 -4.29 3.57 -11.27
CA SER A 74 -3.57 4.72 -10.69
C SER A 74 -2.46 4.27 -9.73
N PHE A 75 -1.43 5.09 -9.51
CA PHE A 75 -0.41 4.84 -8.48
C PHE A 75 -1.03 4.50 -7.12
N LYS A 76 -2.08 5.22 -6.74
CA LYS A 76 -2.88 4.95 -5.53
C LYS A 76 -3.40 3.52 -5.48
N ALA A 77 -3.92 3.00 -6.59
CA ALA A 77 -4.43 1.63 -6.66
C ALA A 77 -3.31 0.60 -6.49
N TRP A 78 -2.19 0.79 -7.18
CA TRP A 78 -1.00 -0.05 -7.04
C TRP A 78 -0.45 -0.07 -5.61
N LEU A 79 -0.32 1.11 -4.98
CA LEU A 79 0.14 1.22 -3.60
C LEU A 79 -0.84 0.58 -2.60
N THR A 80 -2.14 0.62 -2.89
CA THR A 80 -3.16 -0.06 -2.07
C THR A 80 -2.94 -1.57 -2.07
N GLN A 81 -2.61 -2.17 -3.22
CA GLN A 81 -2.32 -3.60 -3.32
C GLN A 81 -1.09 -3.97 -2.48
N ILE A 82 -0.02 -3.16 -2.55
CA ILE A 82 1.17 -3.36 -1.72
C ILE A 82 0.79 -3.31 -0.23
N ALA A 83 0.03 -2.29 0.19
CA ALA A 83 -0.37 -2.13 1.58
C ALA A 83 -1.21 -3.29 2.10
N VAL A 84 -2.19 -3.77 1.33
CA VAL A 84 -3.01 -4.93 1.73
C VAL A 84 -2.14 -6.19 1.83
N ASN A 85 -1.25 -6.42 0.87
CA ASN A 85 -0.32 -7.56 0.91
C ASN A 85 0.59 -7.49 2.15
N SER A 86 1.08 -6.30 2.51
CA SER A 86 1.84 -6.08 3.74
C SER A 86 1.01 -6.38 5.00
N CYS A 87 -0.27 -5.98 5.04
CA CYS A 87 -1.16 -6.35 6.14
C CYS A 87 -1.30 -7.87 6.27
N TYR A 88 -1.45 -8.58 5.14
CA TYR A 88 -1.58 -10.04 5.13
C TYR A 88 -0.30 -10.76 5.56
N ASP A 89 0.85 -10.29 5.08
CA ASP A 89 2.14 -10.79 5.52
C ASP A 89 2.29 -10.66 7.04
N GLN A 90 1.87 -9.52 7.60
CA GLN A 90 1.94 -9.29 9.04
C GLN A 90 0.97 -10.17 9.83
N LEU A 91 -0.29 -10.30 9.39
CA LEU A 91 -1.26 -11.22 10.00
C LEU A 91 -0.75 -12.66 9.98
N ARG A 92 -0.13 -13.10 8.88
CA ARG A 92 0.48 -14.43 8.75
C ARG A 92 1.66 -14.59 9.72
N ARG A 93 2.48 -13.56 9.91
CA ARG A 93 3.60 -13.58 10.88
C ARG A 93 3.10 -13.67 12.32
N THR A 94 2.07 -12.90 12.68
CA THR A 94 1.46 -12.95 14.02
C THR A 94 0.85 -14.32 14.30
N ARG A 95 0.14 -14.93 13.34
CA ARG A 95 -0.40 -16.30 13.47
C ARG A 95 0.69 -17.37 13.57
N ARG A 96 1.81 -17.20 12.87
CA ARG A 96 2.97 -18.11 12.89
C ARG A 96 3.85 -17.94 14.14
N ARG A 97 3.56 -16.98 15.02
CA ARG A 97 4.21 -16.80 16.31
C ARG A 97 3.31 -17.46 17.37
N PRO A 98 3.39 -18.78 17.57
CA PRO A 98 2.38 -19.52 18.30
C PRO A 98 2.86 -19.64 19.74
N GLU A 99 2.34 -18.79 20.61
CA GLU A 99 1.72 -19.39 21.79
C GLU A 99 0.32 -19.80 21.35
N GLN A 100 0.18 -21.05 20.87
CA GLN A 100 -1.07 -21.76 20.61
C GLN A 100 -1.95 -21.28 19.43
N ALA A 101 -2.07 -22.09 18.37
CA ALA A 101 -3.33 -22.64 17.86
C ALA A 101 -3.16 -23.25 16.45
N LEU A 102 -3.76 -24.42 16.30
CA LEU A 102 -3.73 -25.31 15.14
C LEU A 102 -4.79 -24.92 14.09
N ASP A 103 -4.45 -25.17 12.83
CA ASP A 103 -5.30 -25.53 11.69
C ASP A 103 -6.45 -24.59 11.26
N SER A 104 -6.25 -23.87 10.12
CA SER A 104 -7.30 -23.35 9.20
C SER A 104 -6.73 -22.41 8.10
N SER A 105 -5.57 -22.72 7.50
CA SER A 105 -4.80 -21.73 6.71
C SER A 105 -5.26 -21.48 5.25
N ASP A 106 -6.05 -22.35 4.64
CA ASP A 106 -6.25 -22.30 3.18
C ASP A 106 -7.57 -21.63 2.74
N ASN A 107 -8.63 -21.68 3.54
CA ASN A 107 -9.94 -21.14 3.18
C ASN A 107 -10.02 -19.61 3.32
N GLU A 108 -9.37 -19.04 4.34
CA GLU A 108 -9.40 -17.58 4.59
C GLU A 108 -8.60 -16.79 3.55
N SER A 109 -7.50 -17.36 3.04
CA SER A 109 -6.67 -16.74 2.00
C SER A 109 -7.47 -16.52 0.70
N HIS A 110 -8.36 -17.46 0.36
CA HIS A 110 -9.23 -17.36 -0.81
C HIS A 110 -10.34 -16.31 -0.62
N GLN A 111 -10.94 -16.27 0.58
CA GLN A 111 -11.98 -15.29 0.93
C GLN A 111 -11.42 -13.86 0.97
N PHE A 112 -10.16 -13.70 1.36
CA PHE A 112 -9.42 -12.44 1.28
C PHE A 112 -9.10 -11.99 -0.14
N ALA A 113 -8.73 -12.90 -1.05
CA ALA A 113 -8.55 -12.57 -2.46
C ALA A 113 -9.87 -12.09 -3.12
N ILE A 114 -11.01 -12.62 -2.66
CA ILE A 114 -12.35 -12.16 -3.06
C ILE A 114 -12.62 -10.76 -2.49
N GLN A 115 -12.29 -10.52 -1.22
CA GLN A 115 -12.42 -9.20 -0.57
C GLN A 115 -11.57 -8.12 -1.27
N LEU A 116 -10.34 -8.47 -1.69
CA LEU A 116 -9.43 -7.63 -2.48
C LEU A 116 -10.06 -7.18 -3.80
N ARG A 117 -10.76 -8.09 -4.49
CA ARG A 117 -11.47 -7.79 -5.74
C ARG A 117 -12.71 -6.94 -5.50
N ALA A 118 -13.34 -7.06 -4.34
CA ALA A 118 -14.46 -6.23 -3.91
C ALA A 118 -14.03 -4.83 -3.43
N MET A 119 -12.79 -4.67 -2.98
CA MET A 119 -12.18 -3.40 -2.55
C MET A 119 -11.47 -2.66 -3.69
N ASP A 120 -11.92 -2.86 -4.93
CA ASP A 120 -11.38 -2.17 -6.10
C ASP A 120 -11.34 -0.64 -5.86
N PRO A 121 -10.15 -0.01 -5.85
CA PRO A 121 -10.02 1.42 -5.62
C PRO A 121 -10.69 2.27 -6.71
N ALA A 122 -11.08 1.68 -7.86
CA ALA A 122 -11.93 2.32 -8.84
C ALA A 122 -13.37 2.55 -8.35
N SER A 123 -13.86 1.76 -7.39
CA SER A 123 -15.23 1.89 -6.84
C SER A 123 -15.40 3.08 -5.89
N ASP A 124 -14.32 3.60 -5.31
CA ASP A 124 -14.37 4.75 -4.38
C ASP A 124 -14.25 6.11 -5.12
N VAL A 125 -14.06 6.09 -6.44
CA VAL A 125 -13.91 7.32 -7.27
C VAL A 125 -15.28 7.94 -7.63
N GLU A 126 -16.40 7.25 -7.42
CA GLU A 126 -17.75 7.71 -7.79
C GLU A 126 -18.59 8.35 -6.64
N ARG A 127 -18.01 8.66 -5.48
CA ARG A 127 -18.75 9.30 -4.35
C ARG A 127 -18.27 10.70 -3.97
N ILE A 128 -18.06 11.58 -4.94
CA ILE A 128 -17.98 13.03 -4.71
C ILE A 128 -18.97 13.74 -5.62
#